data_AF-A0A955ADB0-F1
#
_entry.id   AF-A0A955ADB0-F1
#
_cell.length_a   1.000
_cell.length_b   1.000
_cell.length_c   1.000
_cell.angle_alpha   90.00
_cell.angle_beta   90.00
_cell.angle_gamma   90.00
#
_symmetry.space_group_name_H-M   'P 1'
#
loop_
_entity.id
_entity.type
_entity.pdbx_description
1 polymer ?
#
loop_
_entity_poly.entity_id
_entity_poly.type
_entity_poly.pdbx_seq_one_letter_code
_entity_poly.pdbx_strand_id
1 'polypeptide(L)'
;MEEQAVNRGYLRIDQAHTCARVIQLCRRDEVDLPHVCRIVVSDQTLVDAVLTEANAMRMGTRAPIRTVEHAASFLGARRVARIAETCLRERNLTELVPTYLRAYIDRQWRVDQPTPPDTLL
;
A
#
# COMPACT_ATOMS: atom_id res chain seq x y z
N MET A 1 -16.42 21.17 14.76
CA MET A 1 -15.52 21.33 13.60
C MET A 1 -14.17 20.63 13.78
N GLU A 2 -13.70 20.37 15.00
CA GLU A 2 -12.40 19.69 15.25
C GLU A 2 -12.37 18.20 14.88
N GLU A 3 -13.48 17.48 15.04
CA GLU A 3 -13.53 16.02 14.81
C GLU A 3 -13.26 15.62 13.35
N GLN A 4 -13.67 16.45 12.38
CA GLN A 4 -13.39 16.21 10.95
C GLN A 4 -11.93 16.44 10.58
N ALA A 5 -11.22 17.34 11.27
CA ALA A 5 -9.81 17.60 11.02
C ALA A 5 -8.94 16.44 11.54
N VAL A 6 -9.28 15.91 12.71
CA VAL A 6 -8.61 14.77 13.33
C VAL A 6 -8.80 13.50 12.50
N ASN A 7 -10.03 13.23 12.02
CA ASN A 7 -10.31 12.05 11.21
C ASN A 7 -9.59 12.08 9.84
N ARG A 8 -9.44 13.27 9.24
CA ARG A 8 -8.64 13.47 8.02
C ARG A 8 -7.13 13.30 8.26
N GLY A 9 -6.66 13.62 9.45
CA GLY A 9 -5.26 13.39 9.87
C GLY A 9 -4.93 11.91 9.92
N TYR A 10 -5.76 11.11 10.59
CA TYR A 10 -5.56 9.65 10.71
C TYR A 10 -5.60 8.95 9.35
N LEU A 11 -6.57 9.28 8.49
CA LEU A 11 -6.67 8.70 7.15
C LEU A 11 -5.39 8.93 6.32
N ARG A 12 -4.79 10.12 6.40
CA ARG A 12 -3.55 10.44 5.68
C ARG A 12 -2.36 9.62 6.19
N ILE A 13 -2.31 9.35 7.49
CA ILE A 13 -1.26 8.53 8.10
C ILE A 13 -1.39 7.08 7.62
N ASP A 14 -2.60 6.52 7.63
CA ASP A 14 -2.84 5.15 7.16
C ASP A 14 -2.52 4.98 5.67
N GLN A 15 -2.85 5.97 4.83
CA GLN A 15 -2.48 5.99 3.41
C GLN A 15 -0.96 6.07 3.21
N ALA A 16 -0.27 6.94 3.96
CA ALA A 16 1.17 7.07 3.91
C ALA A 16 1.86 5.75 4.31
N HIS A 17 1.34 5.12 5.37
CA HIS A 17 1.84 3.84 5.85
C HIS A 17 1.63 2.72 4.82
N THR A 18 0.44 2.64 4.23
CA THR A 18 0.12 1.65 3.20
C THR A 18 1.08 1.76 2.02
N CYS A 19 1.29 2.98 1.50
CA CYS A 19 2.24 3.20 0.41
C CYS A 19 3.67 2.84 0.80
N ALA A 20 4.14 3.25 1.99
CA ALA A 20 5.48 2.92 2.48
C ALA A 20 5.69 1.40 2.62
N ARG A 21 4.70 0.67 3.14
CA ARG A 21 4.75 -0.78 3.30
C ARG A 21 4.82 -1.49 1.95
N VAL A 22 4.02 -1.06 0.96
CA VAL A 22 4.07 -1.57 -0.41
C VAL A 22 5.46 -1.36 -1.04
N ILE A 23 6.05 -0.18 -0.88
CA ILE A 23 7.39 0.12 -1.41
C ILE A 23 8.44 -0.79 -0.79
N GLN A 24 8.40 -0.99 0.53
CA GLN A 24 9.35 -1.85 1.23
C GLN A 24 9.25 -3.31 0.78
N LEU A 25 8.02 -3.84 0.66
CA LEU A 25 7.81 -5.23 0.24
C LEU A 25 8.25 -5.46 -1.20
N CYS A 26 7.96 -4.53 -2.11
CA CYS A 26 8.33 -4.65 -3.52
C CYS A 26 9.83 -4.45 -3.81
N ARG A 27 10.63 -4.02 -2.83
CA ARG A 27 12.10 -3.89 -2.94
C ARG A 27 12.87 -5.14 -2.51
N ARG A 28 12.20 -6.13 -1.93
CA ARG A 28 12.81 -7.42 -1.57
C ARG A 28 13.14 -8.23 -2.82
N ASP A 29 14.17 -9.08 -2.74
CA ASP A 29 14.56 -9.95 -3.85
C ASP A 29 13.48 -10.98 -4.20
N GLU A 30 12.76 -11.47 -3.18
CA GLU A 30 11.57 -12.30 -3.33
C GLU A 30 10.33 -11.52 -2.85
N VAL A 31 9.42 -11.23 -3.79
CA VAL A 31 8.20 -10.47 -3.52
C VAL A 31 6.99 -11.39 -3.51
N ASP A 32 6.32 -11.49 -2.37
CA ASP A 32 4.99 -12.08 -2.26
C ASP A 32 3.95 -11.10 -2.82
N LEU A 33 3.72 -11.19 -4.13
CA LEU A 33 2.75 -10.39 -4.89
C LEU A 33 1.32 -10.49 -4.30
N PRO A 34 0.79 -11.68 -3.96
CA PRO A 34 -0.48 -11.81 -3.25
C PRO A 34 -0.56 -11.03 -1.93
N HIS A 35 0.52 -11.01 -1.13
CA HIS A 35 0.56 -10.21 0.09
C HIS A 35 0.57 -8.70 -0.21
N VAL A 36 1.33 -8.26 -1.21
CA VAL A 36 1.32 -6.85 -1.66
C VAL A 36 -0.07 -6.43 -2.11
N CYS A 37 -0.78 -7.26 -2.88
CA CYS A 37 -2.13 -6.97 -3.35
C CYS A 37 -3.11 -6.77 -2.18
N ARG A 38 -3.02 -7.60 -1.14
CA ARG A 38 -3.83 -7.46 0.08
C ARG A 38 -3.62 -6.13 0.80
N ILE A 39 -2.39 -5.59 0.78
CA ILE A 39 -2.09 -4.28 1.35
C ILE A 39 -2.56 -3.16 0.43
N VAL A 40 -2.43 -3.32 -0.89
CA VAL A 40 -2.91 -2.29 -1.83
C VAL A 40 -4.42 -2.10 -1.73
N VAL A 41 -5.21 -3.16 -1.59
CA VAL A 41 -6.68 -3.06 -1.51
C VAL A 41 -7.19 -2.35 -0.25
N SER A 42 -6.35 -2.12 0.77
CA SER A 42 -6.75 -1.34 1.95
C SER A 42 -6.70 0.19 1.72
N ASP A 43 -6.10 0.66 0.62
CA ASP A 43 -6.11 2.07 0.22
C ASP A 43 -6.76 2.22 -1.16
N GLN A 44 -8.03 2.64 -1.19
CA GLN A 44 -8.79 2.80 -2.43
C GLN A 44 -8.10 3.73 -3.44
N THR A 45 -7.41 4.77 -2.98
CA THR A 45 -6.75 5.69 -3.91
C THR A 45 -5.49 5.06 -4.50
N LEU A 46 -4.81 4.18 -3.76
CA LEU A 46 -3.72 3.37 -4.31
C LEU A 46 -4.24 2.31 -5.28
N VAL A 47 -5.39 1.69 -4.99
CA VAL A 47 -6.11 0.78 -5.92
C VAL A 47 -6.36 1.48 -7.25
N ASP A 48 -6.97 2.66 -7.19
CA ASP A 48 -7.33 3.43 -8.39
C ASP A 48 -6.08 3.78 -9.21
N ALA A 49 -5.00 4.21 -8.55
CA ALA A 49 -3.73 4.52 -9.21
C ALA A 49 -3.11 3.30 -9.90
N VAL A 50 -3.11 2.13 -9.25
CA VAL A 50 -2.59 0.88 -9.82
C VAL A 50 -3.40 0.42 -11.03
N LEU A 51 -4.74 0.46 -10.92
CA LEU A 51 -5.62 0.09 -12.03
C LEU A 51 -5.51 1.08 -13.20
N THR A 52 -5.37 2.37 -12.91
CA THR A 52 -5.23 3.42 -13.93
C THR A 52 -3.96 3.23 -14.73
N GLU A 53 -2.81 3.07 -14.05
CA GLU A 53 -1.53 2.81 -14.71
C GLU A 53 -1.57 1.50 -15.52
N ALA A 54 -2.12 0.42 -14.94
CA ALA A 54 -2.22 -0.87 -15.62
C ALA A 54 -3.02 -0.78 -16.91
N ASN A 55 -4.16 -0.08 -16.90
CA ASN A 55 -4.98 0.10 -18.09
C ASN A 55 -4.36 1.10 -19.09
N ALA A 56 -3.65 2.13 -18.62
CA ALA A 56 -2.96 3.08 -19.50
C ALA A 56 -1.80 2.42 -20.27
N MET A 57 -1.05 1.52 -19.63
CA MET A 57 0.03 0.78 -20.31
C MET A 57 -0.49 -0.31 -21.25
N ARG A 58 -1.76 -0.70 -21.10
CA ARG A 58 -2.35 -1.75 -21.91
C ARG A 58 -2.97 -1.20 -23.18
N MET A 59 -2.13 -0.97 -24.20
CA MET A 59 -2.62 -0.55 -25.51
C MET A 59 -3.44 -1.66 -26.21
N GLY A 60 -4.60 -1.32 -26.78
CA GLY A 60 -5.39 -2.19 -27.67
C GLY A 60 -6.79 -2.61 -27.17
N THR A 61 -7.43 -3.52 -27.91
CA THR A 61 -8.87 -3.91 -27.81
C THR A 61 -9.19 -4.99 -26.75
N ARG A 62 -8.30 -5.29 -25.82
CA ARG A 62 -8.56 -6.29 -24.77
C ARG A 62 -9.56 -5.75 -23.74
N ALA A 63 -10.20 -6.63 -22.96
CA ALA A 63 -11.12 -6.25 -21.87
C ALA A 63 -10.38 -5.64 -20.65
N PRO A 64 -10.84 -4.51 -20.08
CA PRO A 64 -10.09 -3.72 -19.08
C PRO A 64 -9.72 -4.53 -17.84
N ILE A 65 -8.57 -4.21 -17.23
CA ILE A 65 -8.13 -4.80 -15.96
C ILE A 65 -8.94 -4.16 -14.82
N ARG A 66 -9.58 -5.01 -14.00
CA ARG A 66 -10.50 -4.58 -12.93
C ARG A 66 -10.06 -4.99 -11.53
N THR A 67 -9.02 -5.81 -11.40
CA THR A 67 -8.54 -6.31 -10.10
C THR A 67 -7.09 -5.93 -9.87
N VAL A 68 -6.75 -5.65 -8.61
CA VAL A 68 -5.37 -5.32 -8.20
C VAL A 68 -4.42 -6.47 -8.48
N GLU A 69 -4.85 -7.72 -8.25
CA GLU A 69 -4.04 -8.91 -8.49
C GLU A 69 -3.64 -9.04 -9.97
N HIS A 70 -4.59 -8.82 -10.89
CA HIS A 70 -4.31 -8.84 -12.32
C HIS A 70 -3.44 -7.65 -12.73
N ALA A 71 -3.71 -6.45 -12.22
CA ALA A 71 -2.90 -5.27 -12.48
C ALA A 71 -1.45 -5.44 -11.98
N ALA A 72 -1.26 -5.93 -10.77
CA ALA A 72 0.05 -6.14 -10.16
C ALA A 72 0.82 -7.25 -10.88
N SER A 73 0.15 -8.31 -11.32
CA SER A 73 0.75 -9.36 -12.16
C SER A 73 1.19 -8.83 -13.53
N PHE A 74 0.41 -7.93 -14.13
CA PHE A 74 0.72 -7.30 -15.42
C PHE A 74 1.86 -6.27 -15.32
N LEU A 75 1.84 -5.42 -14.29
CA LEU A 75 2.81 -4.34 -14.08
C LEU A 75 4.14 -4.83 -13.47
N GLY A 76 4.07 -5.86 -12.62
CA GLY A 76 5.18 -6.34 -11.80
C GLY A 76 5.44 -5.48 -10.54
N ALA A 77 6.08 -6.10 -9.54
CA ALA A 77 6.32 -5.51 -8.22
C ALA A 77 7.06 -4.16 -8.26
N ARG A 78 8.09 -4.02 -9.11
CA ARG A 78 8.86 -2.77 -9.24
C ARG A 78 8.00 -1.60 -9.70
N ARG A 79 7.05 -1.83 -10.60
CA ARG A 79 6.17 -0.78 -11.13
C ARG A 79 5.10 -0.41 -10.10
N VAL A 80 4.55 -1.39 -9.39
CA VAL A 80 3.65 -1.15 -8.24
C VAL A 80 4.33 -0.30 -7.16
N ALA A 81 5.60 -0.58 -6.84
CA ALA A 81 6.39 0.25 -5.92
C ALA A 81 6.50 1.70 -6.39
N ARG A 82 6.79 1.91 -7.68
CA ARG A 82 6.92 3.25 -8.26
C ARG A 82 5.59 4.03 -8.21
N ILE A 83 4.45 3.36 -8.43
CA ILE A 83 3.12 3.99 -8.29
C ILE A 83 2.90 4.42 -6.84
N ALA A 84 3.22 3.57 -5.87
CA ALA A 84 3.14 3.91 -4.44
C ALA A 84 4.06 5.09 -4.07
N GLU A 85 5.28 5.16 -4.63
CA GLU A 85 6.19 6.30 -4.46
C GLU A 85 5.62 7.61 -5.04
N THR A 86 4.91 7.53 -6.17
CA THR A 86 4.21 8.68 -6.75
C THR A 86 3.04 9.11 -5.87
N CYS A 87 2.20 8.17 -5.41
CA CYS A 87 1.10 8.46 -4.48
C CYS A 87 1.57 9.14 -3.18
N LEU A 88 2.72 8.71 -2.63
CA LEU A 88 3.30 9.38 -1.45
C LEU A 88 3.72 10.82 -1.73
N ARG A 89 4.32 11.08 -2.90
CA ARG A 89 4.82 12.40 -3.28
C ARG A 89 3.69 13.36 -3.62
N GLU A 90 2.75 12.94 -4.48
CA GLU A 90 1.63 13.79 -4.93
C GLU A 90 0.73 14.24 -3.77
N ARG A 91 0.61 13.40 -2.73
CA ARG A 91 -0.21 13.71 -1.56
C ARG A 91 0.55 14.48 -0.46
N ASN A 92 1.81 14.89 -0.70
CA ASN A 92 2.71 15.48 0.29
C ASN A 92 2.79 14.66 1.60
N LEU A 93 2.63 13.33 1.50
CA LEU A 93 2.65 12.43 2.65
C LEU A 93 4.10 12.12 3.08
N THR A 94 5.08 12.54 2.29
CA THR A 94 6.51 12.27 2.53
C THR A 94 6.99 12.81 3.87
N GLU A 95 6.43 13.93 4.35
CA GLU A 95 6.76 14.52 5.66
C GLU A 95 6.15 13.76 6.85
N LEU A 96 5.09 12.97 6.60
CA LEU A 96 4.44 12.15 7.62
C LEU A 96 5.16 10.80 7.83
N VAL A 97 5.97 10.37 6.86
CA VAL A 97 6.69 9.10 6.90
C VAL A 97 7.73 9.08 8.03
N PRO A 98 8.66 10.03 8.21
CA PRO A 98 9.71 9.92 9.23
C PRO A 98 9.20 10.01 10.67
N THR A 99 8.22 10.87 10.92
CA THR A 99 7.72 11.18 12.27
C THR A 99 6.78 10.08 12.80
N TYR A 100 6.02 9.42 11.92
CA TYR A 100 5.04 8.41 12.32
C TYR A 100 5.44 6.97 11.98
N LEU A 101 6.37 6.69 11.05
CA LEU A 101 6.85 5.31 10.85
C LEU A 101 7.41 4.73 12.14
N ARG A 102 8.17 5.52 12.91
CA ARG A 102 8.84 5.00 14.10
C ARG A 102 7.86 4.65 15.22
N ALA A 103 6.80 5.44 15.40
CA ALA A 103 5.77 5.20 16.41
C ALA A 103 4.72 4.18 15.97
N TYR A 104 4.40 4.11 14.68
CA TYR A 104 3.36 3.24 14.14
C TYR A 104 3.90 1.85 13.75
N ILE A 105 5.12 1.73 13.22
CA ILE A 105 5.78 0.42 13.05
C ILE A 105 5.92 -0.27 14.41
N ASP A 106 6.31 0.45 15.46
CA ASP A 106 6.47 -0.14 16.80
C ASP A 106 5.11 -0.59 17.41
N ARG A 107 4.02 0.09 17.05
CA ARG A 107 2.67 -0.23 17.52
C ARG A 107 1.99 -1.34 16.69
N GLN A 108 2.16 -1.34 15.37
CA GLN A 108 1.52 -2.28 14.46
C GLN A 108 2.33 -3.58 14.30
N TRP A 109 3.66 -3.56 14.47
CA TRP A 109 4.47 -4.77 14.64
C TRP A 109 3.98 -5.62 15.80
N ARG A 110 3.49 -5.02 16.88
CA ARG A 110 2.90 -5.75 18.03
C ARG A 110 1.53 -6.38 17.71
N VAL A 111 0.81 -5.87 16.72
CA VAL A 111 -0.55 -6.33 16.37
C VAL A 111 -0.50 -7.37 15.23
N ASP A 112 0.46 -7.24 14.31
CA ASP A 112 0.68 -8.16 13.19
C ASP A 112 1.62 -9.34 13.54
N GLN A 113 2.08 -9.48 14.80
CA GLN A 113 2.77 -10.71 15.18
C GLN A 113 1.77 -11.87 15.14
N PRO A 114 2.09 -12.98 14.45
CA PRO A 114 1.32 -14.19 14.65
C PRO A 114 1.39 -14.52 16.14
N THR A 115 0.24 -14.60 16.80
CA THR A 115 0.17 -15.16 18.15
C THR A 115 0.91 -16.50 18.10
N PRO A 116 1.95 -16.71 18.93
CA PRO A 116 2.56 -18.02 19.02
C PRO A 116 1.43 -19.00 19.35
N PRO A 117 1.36 -20.16 18.68
CA PRO A 117 0.33 -21.14 19.00
C PRO A 117 0.44 -21.42 20.50
N ASP A 118 -0.67 -21.23 21.22
CA ASP A 118 -0.78 -21.56 22.63
C ASP A 118 -0.15 -22.95 22.82
N THR A 119 1.01 -22.96 23.48
CA THR A 119 1.61 -24.21 23.95
C THR A 119 0.77 -24.61 25.15
N LEU A 120 -0.34 -25.29 24.87
CA LEU A 120 -1.16 -25.97 25.87
C LEU A 120 -0.26 -27.02 26.55
N LEU A 121 0.19 -26.70 27.76
CA LEU A 121 0.73 -27.63 28.74
C LEU A 121 -0.31 -27.81 29.86
#